data_AF-A0A194VWL8-F1
#
_entry.id   AF-A0A194VWL8-F1
#
_cell.length_a   1.000
_cell.length_b   1.000
_cell.length_c   1.000
_cell.angle_alpha   90.00
_cell.angle_beta   90.00
_cell.angle_gamma   90.00
#
_symmetry.space_group_name_H-M   'P 1'
#
loop_
_entity.id
_entity.type
_entity.pdbx_description
1 polymer ?
#
loop_
_entity_poly.entity_id
_entity_poly.type
_entity_poly.pdbx_seq_one_letter_code
_entity_poly.pdbx_strand_id
1 'polypeptide(L)'
;MKFTTAISNLILAATAIVASPTPTLDRGATHVDSAIEKRSTTFCGTFGSETAGQYTFYHNNFGASAATSGSQCTTFNDLASNTASWSSSWSWAGGSTSVKSYSNVAVPNVNKQLSSITTINSIWKWSYTGNNLVADVSYDLWLAPTSGGTNKYEIMIWLAALGGAGPISKSGSAIATATIGGHDFKLYSGPNGDTTVYSFVATSTITSFSGDLNLFFKYLTANEGISSSMYITSLQAGTEPFTGSDAVFKTSAYTISVLHS
;
A
#
# COMPACT_ATOMS: atom_id res chain seq x y z
N MET A 1 46.61 -42.56 44.51
CA MET A 1 47.85 -41.77 44.80
C MET A 1 47.91 -40.68 43.73
N LYS A 2 47.65 -39.38 44.01
CA LYS A 2 48.58 -38.37 44.57
C LYS A 2 49.93 -38.40 43.80
N PHE A 3 50.52 -37.34 43.23
CA PHE A 3 50.42 -35.87 43.34
C PHE A 3 51.21 -35.24 42.14
N THR A 4 50.82 -34.01 41.74
CA THR A 4 51.57 -32.84 41.17
C THR A 4 52.98 -32.95 40.55
N THR A 5 53.32 -32.10 39.56
CA THR A 5 54.21 -30.89 39.68
C THR A 5 54.24 -30.08 38.37
N ALA A 6 54.34 -28.74 38.46
CA ALA A 6 54.49 -27.75 37.37
C ALA A 6 55.98 -27.35 37.15
N ILE A 7 56.32 -26.60 36.08
CA ILE A 7 57.35 -25.53 36.01
C ILE A 7 57.26 -24.77 34.66
N SER A 8 57.67 -23.51 34.71
CA SER A 8 57.43 -22.36 33.84
C SER A 8 58.47 -22.09 32.71
N ASN A 9 58.12 -21.06 31.90
CA ASN A 9 58.96 -19.99 31.29
C ASN A 9 59.52 -20.10 29.85
N LEU A 10 58.95 -19.24 29.01
CA LEU A 10 59.57 -18.13 28.25
C LEU A 10 60.74 -18.43 27.29
N ILE A 11 60.53 -18.23 25.97
CA ILE A 11 61.60 -17.94 25.01
C ILE A 11 61.16 -16.84 24.02
N LEU A 12 62.00 -15.82 23.94
CA LEU A 12 62.04 -14.69 23.00
C LEU A 12 62.78 -15.12 21.72
N ALA A 13 62.34 -14.69 20.52
CA ALA A 13 63.23 -14.60 19.37
C ALA A 13 62.75 -13.53 18.38
N ALA A 14 63.67 -12.62 18.06
CA ALA A 14 63.53 -11.55 17.08
C ALA A 14 64.26 -11.92 15.76
N THR A 15 63.66 -11.50 14.65
CA THR A 15 64.25 -11.00 13.38
C THR A 15 65.36 -11.77 12.66
N ALA A 16 65.10 -12.11 11.38
CA ALA A 16 65.98 -11.75 10.26
C ALA A 16 65.21 -11.79 8.92
N ILE A 17 65.50 -10.79 8.07
CA ILE A 17 64.88 -10.47 6.77
C ILE A 17 65.78 -11.00 5.65
N VAL A 18 65.25 -11.66 4.61
CA VAL A 18 65.79 -11.60 3.24
C VAL A 18 64.66 -11.78 2.20
N ALA A 19 64.52 -10.79 1.32
CA ALA A 19 63.68 -10.68 0.11
C ALA A 19 64.23 -11.55 -1.06
N SER A 20 63.57 -11.96 -2.15
CA SER A 20 62.20 -12.04 -2.71
C SER A 20 62.30 -13.05 -3.88
N PRO A 21 61.19 -13.61 -4.37
CA PRO A 21 60.91 -13.38 -5.79
C PRO A 21 59.46 -12.93 -5.99
N THR A 22 59.30 -11.94 -6.86
CA THR A 22 58.04 -11.30 -7.24
C THR A 22 57.13 -12.27 -7.99
N PRO A 23 55.88 -12.48 -7.53
CA PRO A 23 54.81 -12.94 -8.38
C PRO A 23 53.92 -11.75 -8.74
N THR A 24 53.82 -11.53 -10.05
CA THR A 24 52.74 -10.90 -10.80
C THR A 24 51.57 -10.31 -10.01
N LEU A 25 51.36 -9.01 -10.22
CA LEU A 25 50.10 -8.30 -10.00
C LEU A 25 48.95 -9.07 -10.67
N ASP A 26 48.25 -9.90 -9.90
CA ASP A 26 46.87 -10.23 -10.25
C ASP A 26 45.98 -9.22 -9.53
N ARG A 27 45.31 -8.42 -10.36
CA ARG A 27 44.46 -7.31 -9.95
C ARG A 27 43.22 -7.93 -9.35
N GLY A 28 43.31 -8.31 -8.08
CA GLY A 28 42.17 -8.69 -7.26
C GLY A 28 41.15 -7.58 -7.31
N ALA A 29 40.16 -7.75 -8.17
CA ALA A 29 38.99 -6.90 -8.21
C ALA A 29 38.42 -6.93 -6.80
N THR A 30 38.51 -5.79 -6.12
CA THR A 30 37.63 -5.49 -5.01
C THR A 30 36.22 -5.77 -5.54
N HIS A 31 35.63 -6.89 -5.12
CA HIS A 31 34.19 -7.06 -5.17
C HIS A 31 33.64 -5.97 -4.26
N VAL A 32 33.46 -4.79 -4.84
CA VAL A 32 32.55 -3.80 -4.32
C VAL A 32 31.21 -4.48 -4.47
N ASP A 33 30.76 -5.09 -3.38
CA ASP A 33 29.39 -5.54 -3.22
C ASP A 33 28.53 -4.28 -3.36
N SER A 34 28.22 -3.95 -4.60
CA SER A 34 27.38 -2.84 -4.97
C SER A 34 25.97 -3.31 -4.74
N ALA A 35 25.66 -3.61 -3.47
CA ALA A 35 24.29 -3.56 -3.00
C ALA A 35 23.84 -2.14 -3.29
N ILE A 36 23.17 -1.97 -4.43
CA ILE A 36 22.39 -0.78 -4.72
C ILE A 36 21.35 -0.74 -3.61
N GLU A 37 21.65 -0.03 -2.52
CA GLU A 37 20.62 0.34 -1.56
C GLU A 37 19.54 1.05 -2.37
N LYS A 38 18.39 0.40 -2.47
CA LYS A 38 17.22 0.98 -3.11
C LYS A 38 16.87 2.24 -2.33
N ARG A 39 17.14 3.40 -2.92
CA ARG A 39 16.86 4.69 -2.29
C ARG A 39 15.35 4.93 -2.31
N SER A 40 14.80 5.37 -1.19
CA SER A 40 13.42 5.84 -1.10
C SER A 40 13.18 6.99 -2.08
N THR A 41 12.04 7.01 -2.77
CA THR A 41 11.65 8.08 -3.69
C THR A 41 10.50 8.88 -3.10
N THR A 42 10.62 10.21 -3.05
CA THR A 42 9.58 11.11 -2.51
C THR A 42 9.03 12.06 -3.58
N PHE A 43 7.71 12.20 -3.62
CA PHE A 43 6.98 13.11 -4.49
C PHE A 43 6.16 14.08 -3.66
N CYS A 44 6.26 15.38 -3.94
CA CYS A 44 5.50 16.43 -3.24
C CYS A 44 4.76 17.40 -4.19
N GLY A 45 4.79 17.11 -5.50
CA GLY A 45 4.11 17.92 -6.52
C GLY A 45 2.61 17.64 -6.59
N THR A 46 1.96 17.95 -7.71
CA THR A 46 0.55 17.56 -7.90
C THR A 46 0.42 16.07 -8.21
N PHE A 47 1.26 15.58 -9.12
CA PHE A 47 1.28 14.19 -9.55
C PHE A 47 2.72 13.67 -9.54
N GLY A 48 2.87 12.39 -9.30
CA GLY A 48 4.15 11.69 -9.24
C GLY A 48 3.89 10.21 -9.00
N SER A 49 4.79 9.38 -9.51
CA SER A 49 4.66 7.93 -9.35
C SER A 49 6.01 7.22 -9.41
N GLU A 50 6.10 6.09 -8.72
CA GLU A 50 7.22 5.15 -8.77
C GLU A 50 6.67 3.75 -9.08
N THR A 51 7.35 2.99 -9.94
CA THR A 51 6.99 1.59 -10.20
C THR A 51 8.01 0.66 -9.56
N ALA A 52 7.54 -0.33 -8.80
CA ALA A 52 8.39 -1.37 -8.26
C ALA A 52 7.67 -2.73 -8.26
N GLY A 53 8.27 -3.73 -8.90
CA GLY A 53 7.64 -5.05 -9.06
C GLY A 53 6.31 -4.94 -9.81
N GLN A 54 5.25 -5.52 -9.25
CA GLN A 54 3.88 -5.44 -9.78
C GLN A 54 3.16 -4.12 -9.41
N TYR A 55 3.79 -3.26 -8.62
CA TYR A 55 3.13 -2.11 -8.02
C TYR A 55 3.49 -0.80 -8.71
N THR A 56 2.53 0.11 -8.81
CA THR A 56 2.78 1.53 -9.03
C THR A 56 2.30 2.31 -7.81
N PHE A 57 3.17 3.14 -7.25
CA PHE A 57 2.88 4.03 -6.13
C PHE A 57 2.57 5.41 -6.69
N TYR A 58 1.44 5.99 -6.32
CA TYR A 58 1.03 7.31 -6.79
C TYR A 58 0.94 8.30 -5.65
N HIS A 59 1.32 9.55 -5.94
CA HIS A 59 1.10 10.69 -5.06
C HIS A 59 -0.31 11.29 -5.21
N ASN A 60 -0.74 11.47 -6.46
CA ASN A 60 -2.11 11.77 -6.88
C ASN A 60 -2.89 12.81 -6.04
N ASN A 61 -2.46 14.07 -6.04
CA ASN A 61 -3.17 15.18 -5.41
C ASN A 61 -4.21 15.82 -6.35
N PHE A 62 -5.11 15.00 -6.91
CA PHE A 62 -6.10 15.45 -7.89
C PHE A 62 -7.05 16.53 -7.36
N GLY A 63 -7.36 16.50 -6.06
CA GLY A 63 -8.34 17.38 -5.40
C GLY A 63 -7.72 18.53 -4.62
N ALA A 64 -6.40 18.75 -4.71
CA ALA A 64 -5.70 19.74 -3.89
C ALA A 64 -6.22 21.18 -4.11
N SER A 65 -6.77 21.49 -5.29
CA SER A 65 -7.37 22.80 -5.58
C SER A 65 -8.62 23.12 -4.75
N ALA A 66 -9.26 22.12 -4.14
CA ALA A 66 -10.37 22.33 -3.21
C ALA A 66 -9.91 22.76 -1.80
N ALA A 67 -8.61 22.67 -1.50
CA ALA A 67 -8.04 23.14 -0.24
C ALA A 67 -7.87 24.66 -0.25
N THR A 68 -8.07 25.30 0.90
CA THR A 68 -7.65 26.70 1.10
C THR A 68 -6.15 26.81 1.31
N SER A 69 -5.55 25.77 1.88
CA SER A 69 -4.10 25.64 2.06
C SER A 69 -3.73 24.19 2.36
N GLY A 70 -2.47 23.85 2.14
CA GLY A 70 -1.92 22.55 2.51
C GLY A 70 -0.88 22.04 1.54
N SER A 71 -0.32 20.89 1.87
CA SER A 71 0.63 20.16 1.06
C SER A 71 0.62 18.69 1.45
N GLN A 72 1.15 17.86 0.56
CA GLN A 72 1.32 16.44 0.78
C GLN A 72 2.63 16.00 0.14
N CYS A 73 3.28 15.01 0.74
CA CYS A 73 4.42 14.30 0.17
C CYS A 73 4.20 12.80 0.33
N THR A 74 4.46 12.02 -0.72
CA THR A 74 4.38 10.55 -0.69
C THR A 74 5.74 9.97 -0.95
N THR A 75 6.16 9.06 -0.07
CA THR A 75 7.46 8.39 -0.12
C THR A 75 7.24 6.90 -0.35
N PHE A 76 7.74 6.41 -1.48
CA PHE A 76 7.99 4.99 -1.66
C PHE A 76 9.25 4.63 -0.87
N ASN A 77 9.15 3.69 0.08
CA ASN A 77 10.27 3.33 0.95
C ASN A 77 11.02 2.13 0.38
N ASP A 78 10.37 0.97 0.29
CA ASP A 78 11.00 -0.26 -0.18
C ASP A 78 10.00 -1.29 -0.73
N LEU A 79 10.51 -2.26 -1.49
CA LEU A 79 9.83 -3.48 -1.90
C LEU A 79 10.75 -4.67 -1.65
N ALA A 80 10.49 -5.42 -0.58
CA ALA A 80 11.24 -6.62 -0.22
C ALA A 80 10.33 -7.85 -0.29
N SER A 81 10.72 -8.87 -1.05
CA SER A 81 9.94 -10.12 -1.21
C SER A 81 8.45 -9.87 -1.53
N ASN A 82 8.18 -8.98 -2.48
CA ASN A 82 6.85 -8.51 -2.89
C ASN A 82 6.02 -7.78 -1.80
N THR A 83 6.63 -7.46 -0.66
CA THR A 83 6.03 -6.66 0.41
C THR A 83 6.45 -5.21 0.26
N ALA A 84 5.48 -4.37 -0.07
CA ALA A 84 5.67 -2.94 -0.23
C ALA A 84 5.61 -2.21 1.12
N SER A 85 6.46 -1.20 1.28
CA SER A 85 6.34 -0.21 2.34
C SER A 85 6.43 1.20 1.76
N TRP A 86 5.57 2.10 2.24
CA TRP A 86 5.46 3.47 1.75
C TRP A 86 4.73 4.34 2.79
N SER A 87 4.79 5.65 2.62
CA SER A 87 4.13 6.60 3.51
C SER A 87 3.65 7.84 2.77
N SER A 88 2.68 8.54 3.33
CA SER A 88 2.28 9.88 2.90
C SER A 88 2.18 10.80 4.11
N SER A 89 2.82 11.97 4.03
CA SER A 89 2.73 13.01 5.05
C SER A 89 2.02 14.22 4.47
N TRP A 90 1.06 14.79 5.19
CA TRP A 90 0.25 15.89 4.67
C TRP A 90 -0.34 16.80 5.75
N SER A 91 -0.70 17.99 5.31
CA SER A 91 -1.56 18.93 6.03
C SER A 91 -2.52 19.54 5.01
N TRP A 92 -3.83 19.49 5.27
CA TRP A 92 -4.86 20.03 4.39
C TRP A 92 -5.91 20.80 5.19
N ALA A 93 -6.26 22.00 4.71
CA ALA A 93 -7.29 22.85 5.27
C ALA A 93 -8.28 23.32 4.18
N GLY A 94 -9.51 23.63 4.60
CA GLY A 94 -10.58 24.06 3.68
C GLY A 94 -11.17 22.92 2.86
N GLY A 95 -12.31 23.19 2.21
CA GLY A 95 -13.05 22.19 1.43
C GLY A 95 -13.33 20.91 2.23
N SER A 96 -13.93 21.03 3.41
CA SER A 96 -14.05 19.93 4.39
C SER A 96 -14.81 18.71 3.89
N THR A 97 -15.59 18.84 2.83
CA THR A 97 -16.34 17.75 2.19
C THR A 97 -15.70 17.28 0.87
N SER A 98 -14.51 17.76 0.54
CA SER A 98 -13.80 17.43 -0.71
C SER A 98 -12.50 16.69 -0.39
N VAL A 99 -12.35 15.50 -0.97
CA VAL A 99 -11.09 14.75 -0.96
C VAL A 99 -10.00 15.58 -1.66
N LYS A 100 -8.79 15.62 -1.08
CA LYS A 100 -7.66 16.38 -1.64
C LYS A 100 -6.73 15.53 -2.50
N SER A 101 -6.64 14.24 -2.22
CA SER A 101 -5.73 13.34 -2.90
C SER A 101 -6.17 11.89 -2.71
N TYR A 102 -5.57 11.00 -3.49
CA TYR A 102 -5.57 9.58 -3.16
C TYR A 102 -4.17 9.03 -3.41
N SER A 103 -3.28 9.25 -2.43
CA SER A 103 -1.98 8.58 -2.46
C SER A 103 -2.19 7.10 -2.21
N ASN A 104 -1.69 6.26 -3.11
CA ASN A 104 -2.01 4.85 -3.11
C ASN A 104 -0.90 3.99 -3.74
N VAL A 105 -0.95 2.70 -3.44
CA VAL A 105 -0.27 1.65 -4.20
C VAL A 105 -1.30 0.94 -5.07
N ALA A 106 -0.96 0.67 -6.32
CA ALA A 106 -1.84 0.06 -7.29
C ALA A 106 -1.21 -1.17 -7.96
N VAL A 107 -2.05 -2.15 -8.30
CA VAL A 107 -1.78 -3.12 -9.36
C VAL A 107 -2.66 -2.70 -10.55
N PRO A 108 -2.09 -1.96 -11.53
CA PRO A 108 -2.84 -1.54 -12.71
C PRO A 108 -2.98 -2.69 -13.72
N ASN A 109 -3.84 -2.49 -14.72
CA ASN A 109 -3.97 -3.36 -15.89
C ASN A 109 -4.24 -4.85 -15.55
N VAL A 110 -5.02 -5.13 -14.51
CA VAL A 110 -5.35 -6.51 -14.11
C VAL A 110 -6.04 -7.25 -15.26
N ASN A 111 -7.04 -6.63 -15.86
CA ASN A 111 -7.72 -7.06 -17.09
C ASN A 111 -8.21 -8.52 -17.05
N LYS A 112 -8.75 -8.94 -15.91
CA LYS A 112 -9.36 -10.26 -15.70
C LYS A 112 -10.83 -10.13 -15.35
N GLN A 113 -11.65 -11.04 -15.87
CA GLN A 113 -13.07 -11.09 -15.52
C GLN A 113 -13.23 -11.57 -14.08
N LEU A 114 -14.22 -11.05 -13.37
CA LEU A 114 -14.56 -11.52 -12.02
C LEU A 114 -14.79 -13.04 -11.99
N SER A 115 -15.44 -13.59 -13.02
CA SER A 115 -15.69 -15.03 -13.18
C SER A 115 -14.42 -15.89 -13.25
N SER A 116 -13.28 -15.34 -13.70
CA SER A 116 -12.01 -16.06 -13.73
C SER A 116 -11.22 -15.94 -12.43
N ILE A 117 -11.58 -15.02 -11.53
CA ILE A 117 -10.85 -14.80 -10.28
C ILE A 117 -11.19 -15.87 -9.25
N THR A 118 -10.16 -16.59 -8.81
CA THR A 118 -10.26 -17.53 -7.69
C THR A 118 -10.15 -16.77 -6.37
N THR A 119 -9.07 -16.04 -6.17
CA THR A 119 -8.81 -15.22 -4.95
C THR A 119 -8.02 -13.96 -5.27
N ILE A 120 -8.21 -12.93 -4.46
CA ILE A 120 -7.40 -11.71 -4.40
C ILE A 120 -6.90 -11.56 -2.96
N ASN A 121 -5.85 -12.28 -2.61
CA ASN A 121 -5.31 -12.24 -1.25
C ASN A 121 -4.54 -10.95 -1.04
N SER A 122 -4.89 -10.19 0.01
CA SER A 122 -4.17 -8.99 0.42
C SER A 122 -3.82 -9.03 1.91
N ILE A 123 -2.64 -8.51 2.23
CA ILE A 123 -2.22 -8.18 3.58
C ILE A 123 -1.90 -6.70 3.59
N TRP A 124 -2.44 -5.97 4.56
CA TRP A 124 -2.15 -4.55 4.70
C TRP A 124 -2.05 -4.13 6.17
N LYS A 125 -0.86 -3.68 6.56
CA LYS A 125 -0.55 -3.17 7.89
C LYS A 125 -0.19 -1.70 7.81
N TRP A 126 -1.00 -0.86 8.44
CA TRP A 126 -0.84 0.58 8.39
C TRP A 126 -1.02 1.25 9.75
N SER A 127 -0.54 2.49 9.84
CA SER A 127 -0.72 3.37 10.99
C SER A 127 -0.96 4.81 10.52
N TYR A 128 -1.67 5.59 11.33
CA TYR A 128 -1.93 7.01 11.07
C TYR A 128 -1.67 7.82 12.33
N THR A 129 -0.96 8.92 12.21
CA THR A 129 -0.79 9.92 13.27
C THR A 129 -1.08 11.31 12.72
N GLY A 130 -1.41 12.26 13.58
CA GLY A 130 -1.66 13.65 13.22
C GLY A 130 -2.79 14.27 14.05
N ASN A 131 -3.13 15.52 13.71
CA ASN A 131 -4.07 16.35 14.45
C ASN A 131 -5.35 16.58 13.63
N ASN A 132 -6.52 16.40 14.25
CA ASN A 132 -7.84 16.64 13.65
C ASN A 132 -8.03 15.95 12.29
N LEU A 133 -7.60 14.70 12.19
CA LEU A 133 -7.62 13.94 10.94
C LEU A 133 -9.04 13.61 10.50
N VAL A 134 -9.43 14.10 9.32
CA VAL A 134 -10.59 13.66 8.55
C VAL A 134 -10.04 13.01 7.28
N ALA A 135 -10.03 11.67 7.27
CA ALA A 135 -9.48 10.88 6.17
C ALA A 135 -10.04 9.46 6.21
N ASP A 136 -10.01 8.75 5.10
CA ASP A 136 -10.16 7.29 5.09
C ASP A 136 -8.81 6.57 4.96
N VAL A 137 -8.86 5.25 5.19
CA VAL A 137 -7.86 4.30 4.68
C VAL A 137 -8.62 3.19 3.96
N SER A 138 -8.39 3.05 2.67
CA SER A 138 -9.29 2.30 1.81
C SER A 138 -8.55 1.51 0.73
N TYR A 139 -9.11 0.35 0.38
CA TYR A 139 -8.93 -0.20 -0.96
C TYR A 139 -9.86 0.52 -1.92
N ASP A 140 -9.42 0.68 -3.17
CA ASP A 140 -10.21 1.24 -4.26
C ASP A 140 -10.04 0.35 -5.51
N LEU A 141 -11.12 -0.34 -5.88
CA LEU A 141 -11.11 -1.41 -6.87
C LEU A 141 -12.05 -1.08 -8.02
N TRP A 142 -11.57 -1.26 -9.25
CA TRP A 142 -12.25 -0.74 -10.43
C TRP A 142 -12.72 -1.85 -11.37
N LEU A 143 -13.96 -1.72 -11.87
CA LEU A 143 -14.56 -2.64 -12.83
C LEU A 143 -15.00 -1.96 -14.12
N ALA A 144 -14.74 -2.60 -15.25
CA ALA A 144 -15.19 -2.19 -16.59
C ALA A 144 -15.94 -3.32 -17.31
N PRO A 145 -16.83 -3.01 -18.27
CA PRO A 145 -17.57 -4.02 -19.03
C PRO A 145 -16.69 -4.75 -20.06
N THR A 146 -15.54 -4.17 -20.41
CA THR A 146 -14.57 -4.72 -21.35
C THR A 146 -13.17 -4.67 -20.75
N SER A 147 -12.29 -5.57 -21.20
CA SER A 147 -10.88 -5.59 -20.79
C SER A 147 -10.20 -4.26 -21.07
N GLY A 148 -9.64 -3.61 -20.05
CA GLY A 148 -8.97 -2.30 -20.15
C GLY A 148 -9.90 -1.14 -20.52
N GLY A 149 -11.22 -1.33 -20.48
CA GLY A 149 -12.20 -0.30 -20.83
C GLY A 149 -12.42 0.75 -19.75
N THR A 150 -13.31 1.72 -20.06
CA THR A 150 -13.76 2.72 -19.09
C THR A 150 -14.51 2.06 -17.94
N ASN A 151 -14.16 2.44 -16.72
CA ASN A 151 -14.79 1.90 -15.52
C ASN A 151 -16.28 2.27 -15.44
N LYS A 152 -17.07 1.36 -14.89
CA LYS A 152 -18.51 1.53 -14.59
C LYS A 152 -18.81 1.39 -13.11
N TYR A 153 -17.99 0.64 -12.38
CA TYR A 153 -18.08 0.53 -10.94
C TYR A 153 -16.76 0.83 -10.27
N GLU A 154 -16.87 1.49 -9.13
CA GLU A 154 -15.83 1.72 -8.15
C GLU A 154 -16.24 0.99 -6.87
N ILE A 155 -15.38 0.13 -6.33
CA ILE A 155 -15.66 -0.65 -5.14
C ILE A 155 -14.60 -0.27 -4.12
N MET A 156 -15.02 0.49 -3.12
CA MET A 156 -14.15 0.88 -2.03
C MET A 156 -14.35 -0.02 -0.81
N ILE A 157 -13.25 -0.38 -0.15
CA ILE A 157 -13.27 -1.12 1.12
C ILE A 157 -12.50 -0.29 2.14
N TRP A 158 -13.23 0.48 2.95
CA TRP A 158 -12.65 1.37 3.94
C TRP A 158 -12.35 0.57 5.20
N LEU A 159 -11.06 0.43 5.48
CA LEU A 159 -10.55 -0.14 6.73
C LEU A 159 -10.65 0.88 7.88
N ALA A 160 -10.72 2.17 7.57
CA ALA A 160 -10.93 3.23 8.54
C ALA A 160 -11.72 4.39 7.95
N ALA A 161 -12.57 4.99 8.80
CA ALA A 161 -13.19 6.30 8.58
C ALA A 161 -12.82 7.20 9.76
N LEU A 162 -11.84 8.09 9.58
CA LEU A 162 -11.29 8.93 10.64
C LEU A 162 -12.01 10.29 10.68
N GLY A 163 -12.26 10.81 11.88
CA GLY A 163 -12.74 12.18 12.09
C GLY A 163 -14.07 12.53 11.43
N GLY A 164 -14.90 11.54 11.09
CA GLY A 164 -16.20 11.77 10.43
C GLY A 164 -16.13 11.74 8.90
N ALA A 165 -15.04 11.27 8.30
CA ALA A 165 -15.01 10.95 6.87
C ALA A 165 -16.18 10.02 6.50
N GLY A 166 -16.88 10.33 5.41
CA GLY A 166 -18.06 9.58 4.96
C GLY A 166 -17.93 9.18 3.49
N PRO A 167 -18.41 7.98 3.10
CA PRO A 167 -18.34 7.50 1.73
C PRO A 167 -19.37 8.22 0.85
N ILE A 168 -19.20 8.08 -0.46
CA ILE A 168 -20.23 8.45 -1.43
C ILE A 168 -21.50 7.62 -1.15
N SER A 169 -22.61 8.32 -0.94
CA SER A 169 -23.92 7.70 -0.69
C SER A 169 -25.04 8.56 -1.23
N LYS A 170 -25.93 7.95 -2.02
CA LYS A 170 -27.13 8.62 -2.55
C LYS A 170 -28.13 8.98 -1.45
N SER A 171 -28.27 8.12 -0.44
CA SER A 171 -29.24 8.28 0.65
C SER A 171 -28.64 8.87 1.93
N GLY A 172 -27.31 8.92 2.03
CA GLY A 172 -26.61 9.22 3.29
C GLY A 172 -26.68 8.09 4.33
N SER A 173 -27.28 6.95 3.98
CA SER A 173 -27.44 5.78 4.87
C SER A 173 -26.86 4.52 4.22
N ALA A 174 -26.51 3.55 5.06
CA ALA A 174 -26.10 2.24 4.57
C ALA A 174 -27.29 1.55 3.89
N ILE A 175 -27.04 0.93 2.74
CA ILE A 175 -28.04 0.13 2.01
C ILE A 175 -28.10 -1.31 2.55
N ALA A 176 -27.00 -1.77 3.17
CA ALA A 176 -26.90 -3.08 3.79
C ALA A 176 -25.79 -3.12 4.85
N THR A 177 -25.75 -4.21 5.61
CA THR A 177 -24.63 -4.59 6.46
C THR A 177 -24.15 -5.98 6.06
N ALA A 178 -22.84 -6.20 6.03
CA ALA A 178 -22.27 -7.48 5.61
C ALA A 178 -21.06 -7.84 6.48
N THR A 179 -20.96 -9.11 6.85
CA THR A 179 -19.76 -9.68 7.48
C THR A 179 -18.92 -10.37 6.40
N ILE A 180 -17.75 -9.81 6.08
CA ILE A 180 -16.87 -10.30 5.01
C ILE A 180 -15.46 -10.47 5.57
N GLY A 181 -14.88 -11.66 5.40
CA GLY A 181 -13.53 -11.94 5.90
C GLY A 181 -13.36 -11.80 7.42
N GLY A 182 -14.45 -11.99 8.18
CA GLY A 182 -14.43 -11.84 9.65
C GLY A 182 -14.59 -10.41 10.16
N HIS A 183 -14.89 -9.46 9.29
CA HIS A 183 -15.10 -8.05 9.65
C HIS A 183 -16.50 -7.59 9.24
N ASP A 184 -17.11 -6.76 10.06
CA ASP A 184 -18.43 -6.18 9.81
C ASP A 184 -18.31 -4.84 9.07
N PHE A 185 -18.99 -4.73 7.94
CA PHE A 185 -19.05 -3.56 7.09
C PHE A 185 -20.47 -3.03 6.94
N LYS A 186 -20.60 -1.70 6.87
CA LYS A 186 -21.77 -1.03 6.33
C LYS A 186 -21.54 -0.75 4.86
N LEU A 187 -22.45 -1.20 4.00
CA LEU A 187 -22.38 -0.95 2.56
C LEU A 187 -23.15 0.32 2.22
N TYR A 188 -22.51 1.23 1.50
CA TYR A 188 -23.09 2.45 0.94
C TYR A 188 -23.03 2.39 -0.58
N SER A 189 -23.92 3.12 -1.24
CA SER A 189 -23.89 3.26 -2.69
C SER A 189 -24.32 4.65 -3.15
N GLY A 190 -23.65 5.17 -4.17
CA GLY A 190 -24.02 6.42 -4.82
C GLY A 190 -23.28 6.63 -6.15
N PRO A 191 -23.75 7.56 -6.98
CA PRO A 191 -23.09 7.87 -8.26
C PRO A 191 -21.87 8.79 -8.06
N ASN A 192 -20.84 8.60 -8.88
CA ASN A 192 -19.72 9.52 -9.06
C ASN A 192 -19.45 9.69 -10.57
N GLY A 193 -19.98 10.75 -11.17
CA GLY A 193 -20.04 10.88 -12.62
C GLY A 193 -20.79 9.72 -13.27
N ASP A 194 -20.15 9.06 -14.24
CA ASP A 194 -20.70 7.89 -14.97
C ASP A 194 -20.44 6.54 -14.27
N THR A 195 -19.91 6.58 -13.04
CA THR A 195 -19.61 5.38 -12.25
C THR A 195 -20.58 5.23 -11.08
N THR A 196 -20.88 3.99 -10.71
CA THR A 196 -21.56 3.68 -9.45
C THR A 196 -20.53 3.23 -8.43
N VAL A 197 -20.48 3.91 -7.29
CA VAL A 197 -19.56 3.61 -6.20
C VAL A 197 -20.27 2.73 -5.17
N TYR A 198 -19.63 1.65 -4.76
CA TYR A 198 -20.02 0.82 -3.62
C TYR A 198 -18.93 0.89 -2.57
N SER A 199 -19.23 1.45 -1.40
CA SER A 199 -18.26 1.60 -0.31
C SER A 199 -18.64 0.71 0.86
N PHE A 200 -17.81 -0.29 1.15
CA PHE A 200 -17.88 -1.09 2.37
C PHE A 200 -17.07 -0.38 3.45
N VAL A 201 -17.75 0.19 4.45
CA VAL A 201 -17.08 0.89 5.56
C VAL A 201 -17.06 0.01 6.80
N ALA A 202 -15.86 -0.34 7.25
CA ALA A 202 -15.68 -1.15 8.46
C ALA A 202 -16.31 -0.45 9.67
N THR A 203 -17.04 -1.22 10.47
CA THR A 203 -17.70 -0.69 11.69
C THR A 203 -16.71 -0.36 12.80
N SER A 204 -15.51 -0.93 12.75
CA SER A 204 -14.37 -0.65 13.61
C SER A 204 -13.11 -0.53 12.76
N THR A 205 -12.19 0.37 13.13
CA THR A 205 -10.91 0.56 12.42
C THR A 205 -10.08 -0.73 12.37
N ILE A 206 -9.59 -1.08 11.17
CA ILE A 206 -8.76 -2.26 10.91
C ILE A 206 -7.36 -1.81 10.47
N THR A 207 -6.41 -1.75 11.39
CA THR A 207 -5.02 -1.34 11.09
C THR A 207 -4.14 -2.47 10.53
N SER A 208 -4.59 -3.72 10.65
CA SER A 208 -3.90 -4.92 10.15
C SER A 208 -4.91 -5.86 9.50
N PHE A 209 -5.13 -5.67 8.20
CA PHE A 209 -6.01 -6.52 7.40
C PHE A 209 -5.24 -7.68 6.76
N SER A 210 -5.88 -8.85 6.69
CA SER A 210 -5.41 -10.01 5.93
C SER A 210 -6.63 -10.79 5.44
N GLY A 211 -6.86 -10.84 4.13
CA GLY A 211 -8.05 -11.51 3.59
C GLY A 211 -8.13 -11.53 2.07
N ASP A 212 -9.17 -12.21 1.57
CA ASP A 212 -9.50 -12.31 0.16
C ASP A 212 -10.47 -11.19 -0.25
N LEU A 213 -10.00 -10.23 -1.03
CA LEU A 213 -10.81 -9.12 -1.54
C LEU A 213 -11.85 -9.58 -2.56
N ASN A 214 -11.70 -10.77 -3.17
CA ASN A 214 -12.69 -11.32 -4.10
C ASN A 214 -14.05 -11.58 -3.41
N LEU A 215 -14.07 -11.71 -2.09
CA LEU A 215 -15.31 -11.87 -1.33
C LEU A 215 -16.24 -10.64 -1.45
N PHE A 216 -15.69 -9.44 -1.59
CA PHE A 216 -16.49 -8.22 -1.79
C PHE A 216 -17.14 -8.19 -3.17
N PHE A 217 -16.41 -8.58 -4.22
CA PHE A 217 -17.00 -8.73 -5.56
C PHE A 217 -18.08 -9.81 -5.58
N LYS A 218 -17.84 -10.97 -4.95
CA LYS A 218 -18.85 -12.03 -4.81
C LYS A 218 -20.11 -11.54 -4.11
N TYR A 219 -19.96 -10.74 -3.05
CA TYR A 219 -21.11 -10.11 -2.38
C TYR A 219 -21.90 -9.23 -3.36
N LEU A 220 -21.24 -8.34 -4.09
CA LEU A 220 -21.92 -7.43 -5.02
C LEU A 220 -22.56 -8.16 -6.20
N THR A 221 -21.95 -9.22 -6.71
CA THR A 221 -22.56 -10.07 -7.75
C THR A 221 -23.81 -10.78 -7.24
N ALA A 222 -23.78 -11.27 -5.99
CA ALA A 222 -24.91 -12.00 -5.41
C ALA A 222 -26.08 -11.08 -4.98
N ASN A 223 -25.79 -9.86 -4.53
CA ASN A 223 -26.78 -9.00 -3.86
C ASN A 223 -27.10 -7.70 -4.60
N GLU A 224 -26.16 -7.15 -5.38
CA GLU A 224 -26.27 -5.81 -5.99
C GLU A 224 -26.27 -5.86 -7.53
N GLY A 225 -26.35 -7.05 -8.12
CA GLY A 225 -26.51 -7.24 -9.56
C GLY A 225 -25.28 -6.95 -10.42
N ILE A 226 -24.07 -6.84 -9.84
CA ILE A 226 -22.84 -6.71 -10.63
C ILE A 226 -22.56 -8.00 -11.40
N SER A 227 -22.55 -7.94 -12.73
CA SER A 227 -22.25 -9.10 -13.57
C SER A 227 -20.84 -9.65 -13.28
N SER A 228 -20.72 -10.97 -13.12
CA SER A 228 -19.43 -11.66 -13.02
C SER A 228 -18.60 -11.60 -14.31
N SER A 229 -19.17 -11.12 -15.43
CA SER A 229 -18.44 -10.89 -16.68
C SER A 229 -17.64 -9.57 -16.69
N MET A 230 -17.82 -8.71 -15.67
CA MET A 230 -17.07 -7.46 -15.55
C MET A 230 -15.58 -7.74 -15.37
N TYR A 231 -14.74 -6.88 -15.93
CA TYR A 231 -13.30 -6.94 -15.85
C TYR A 231 -12.78 -6.06 -14.72
N ILE A 232 -11.93 -6.61 -13.86
CA ILE A 232 -11.10 -5.82 -12.94
C ILE A 232 -10.06 -5.08 -13.77
N THR A 233 -10.03 -3.75 -13.69
CA THR A 233 -9.04 -2.93 -14.39
C THR A 233 -7.86 -2.59 -13.49
N SER A 234 -8.13 -2.22 -12.24
CA SER A 234 -7.12 -1.82 -11.26
C SER A 234 -7.53 -2.22 -9.84
N LEU A 235 -6.54 -2.58 -9.03
CA LEU A 235 -6.69 -2.83 -7.58
C LEU A 235 -5.76 -1.86 -6.83
N GLN A 236 -6.32 -1.02 -5.98
CA GLN A 236 -5.58 0.06 -5.31
C GLN A 236 -5.78 0.01 -3.79
N ALA A 237 -4.82 0.54 -3.04
CA ALA A 237 -4.90 0.72 -1.60
C ALA A 237 -4.19 2.01 -1.17
N GLY A 238 -4.87 2.89 -0.45
CA GLY A 238 -4.37 4.22 -0.13
C GLY A 238 -5.14 4.94 0.97
N THR A 239 -5.09 6.26 0.95
CA THR A 239 -5.80 7.13 1.89
C THR A 239 -6.34 8.35 1.17
N GLU A 240 -7.61 8.69 1.40
CA GLU A 240 -8.23 9.93 0.96
C GLU A 240 -8.32 10.96 2.11
N PRO A 241 -7.43 11.97 2.16
CA PRO A 241 -7.53 13.03 3.16
C PRO A 241 -8.52 14.13 2.74
N PHE A 242 -9.32 14.58 3.70
CA PHE A 242 -10.19 15.75 3.58
C PHE A 242 -9.53 16.96 4.25
N THR A 243 -9.28 16.87 5.56
CA THR A 243 -8.65 17.92 6.37
C THR A 243 -7.85 17.32 7.53
N GLY A 244 -6.88 18.07 8.04
CA GLY A 244 -6.00 17.62 9.12
C GLY A 244 -4.62 18.26 9.01
N SER A 245 -3.79 18.06 10.03
CA SER A 245 -2.45 18.64 10.07
C SER A 245 -1.45 17.69 10.71
N ASP A 246 -0.19 17.82 10.31
CA ASP A 246 0.93 16.97 10.75
C ASP A 246 0.61 15.49 10.60
N ALA A 247 -0.14 15.17 9.55
CA ALA A 247 -0.65 13.84 9.31
C ALA A 247 0.46 12.98 8.71
N VAL A 248 0.63 11.77 9.23
CA VAL A 248 1.54 10.77 8.67
C VAL A 248 0.79 9.45 8.58
N PHE A 249 0.46 9.07 7.35
CA PHE A 249 0.00 7.74 6.99
C PHE A 249 1.20 6.86 6.63
N LYS A 250 1.31 5.70 7.26
CA LYS A 250 2.42 4.76 7.01
C LYS A 250 1.88 3.37 6.73
N THR A 251 2.25 2.82 5.58
CA THR A 251 2.08 1.41 5.25
C THR A 251 3.40 0.69 5.55
N SER A 252 3.39 -0.14 6.59
CA SER A 252 4.55 -0.93 7.01
C SER A 252 4.71 -2.22 6.20
N ALA A 253 3.58 -2.79 5.74
CA ALA A 253 3.55 -3.94 4.86
C ALA A 253 2.28 -3.90 4.02
N TYR A 254 2.43 -4.03 2.71
CA TYR A 254 1.34 -4.27 1.77
C TYR A 254 1.72 -5.36 0.78
N THR A 255 0.84 -6.33 0.61
CA THR A 255 0.91 -7.33 -0.45
C THR A 255 -0.46 -7.49 -1.09
N ILE A 256 -0.50 -7.78 -2.39
CA ILE A 256 -1.71 -8.27 -3.05
C ILE A 256 -1.33 -9.28 -4.13
N SER A 257 -2.08 -10.38 -4.23
CA SER A 257 -1.88 -11.40 -5.25
C SER A 257 -3.22 -11.80 -5.86
N VAL A 258 -3.31 -11.76 -7.19
CA VAL A 258 -4.49 -12.16 -7.94
C VAL A 258 -4.26 -13.58 -8.47
N LEU A 259 -5.06 -14.53 -7.98
CA LEU A 259 -5.11 -15.90 -8.53
C LEU A 259 -6.34 -16.00 -9.43
N HIS A 260 -6.13 -16.44 -10.66
CA HIS A 260 -7.18 -16.63 -11.64
C HIS A 260 -6.94 -17.92 -12.43
N SER A 261 -8.01 -18.47 -13.00
CA SER A 261 -7.95 -19.58 -13.97
C SER A 261 -7.71 -19.09 -15.40
#